data_AF-A0A6A6QZS4-F1
#
_entry.id   AF-A0A6A6QZS4-F1
#
_cell.length_a   1.000
_cell.length_b   1.000
_cell.length_c   1.000
_cell.angle_alpha   90.00
_cell.angle_beta   90.00
_cell.angle_gamma   90.00
#
_symmetry.space_group_name_H-M   'P 1'
#
loop_
_entity.id
_entity.type
_entity.pdbx_description
1 polymer ?
#
loop_
_entity_poly.entity_id
_entity_poly.type
_entity_poly.pdbx_seq_one_letter_code
_entity_poly.pdbx_strand_id
1 'polypeptide(L)'
;PLSSVPETIGYLKSLGLDYGWGPTAVAEWLLEHIHVWSGMPWGLSILAAAFTVRVGCFYFYVQGADTTAKMRALKPIIDPLNARMKMALNAGDKEGTMRYRRESQKVYKDMGIRPIRHVFAGPVLQGLLGFGAFRLSRGMADIPVPGFLDGGMLWFTNLAIPDPIYLLPLLTAGAVHMVARVGGETGAPLQPIQKKLMMYGLPGLTILFSWWLPAATQLTFLAGSVLSLLQALIFRQPRIRQALNLTPLYKPPVIRPPTIETRFAVRPQQPTAGRKPVYQAPSSSIGTAPDPLAPPQQKEAEKPGFATKLFTQAREAAGDMFPDALVRMTQSQEKQRRQRLKKQAELYEARRQAQIDEERRYRK
;
A
#
# COMPACT_ATOMS: atom_id res chain seq x y z
N PRO A 1 22.58 20.91 34.97
CA PRO A 1 21.56 19.85 34.77
C PRO A 1 20.91 20.09 33.41
N LEU A 2 20.57 19.07 32.61
CA LEU A 2 19.99 19.29 31.28
C LEU A 2 18.66 20.09 31.35
N SER A 3 17.98 20.05 32.50
CA SER A 3 16.75 20.80 32.80
C SER A 3 16.94 22.30 33.07
N SER A 4 18.18 22.80 33.21
CA SER A 4 18.47 24.21 33.51
C SER A 4 18.88 25.04 32.28
N VAL A 5 18.89 24.44 31.09
CA VAL A 5 19.19 25.15 29.84
C VAL A 5 17.90 25.80 29.32
N PRO A 6 17.87 27.12 29.08
CA PRO A 6 16.66 27.79 28.61
C PRO A 6 16.28 27.29 27.20
N GLU A 7 15.01 26.92 27.02
CA GLU A 7 14.42 26.49 25.75
C GLU A 7 14.37 27.67 24.77
N THR A 8 15.50 27.93 24.12
CA THR A 8 15.71 29.01 23.16
C THR A 8 16.09 28.42 21.81
N ILE A 9 16.05 29.23 20.74
CA ILE A 9 16.44 28.76 19.40
C ILE A 9 17.89 28.30 19.44
N GLY A 10 18.17 27.07 18.99
CA GLY A 10 19.46 26.39 19.13
C GLY A 10 19.60 25.50 20.37
N TYR A 11 18.55 25.34 21.17
CA TYR A 11 18.47 24.39 22.28
C TYR A 11 18.80 22.96 21.86
N LEU A 12 18.21 22.47 20.76
CA LEU A 12 18.48 21.09 20.29
C LEU A 12 19.95 20.90 19.89
N LYS A 13 20.55 21.91 19.25
CA LYS A 13 21.98 21.90 18.93
C LYS A 13 22.85 21.90 20.18
N SER A 14 22.47 22.66 21.21
CA SER A 14 23.20 22.70 22.48
C SER A 14 23.21 21.36 23.21
N LEU A 15 22.18 20.52 22.97
CA LEU A 15 22.08 19.16 23.50
C LEU A 15 22.88 18.13 22.68
N GLY A 16 23.62 18.56 21.65
CA GLY A 16 24.40 17.67 20.78
C GLY A 16 23.60 17.07 19.62
N LEU A 17 22.37 17.53 19.38
CA LEU A 17 21.55 17.12 18.24
C LEU A 17 21.77 18.04 17.03
N ASP A 18 23.04 18.30 16.67
CA ASP A 18 23.36 19.06 15.46
C ASP A 18 23.44 18.13 14.25
N TYR A 19 22.45 18.22 13.38
CA TYR A 19 22.38 17.43 12.15
C TYR A 19 23.03 18.10 10.94
N GLY A 20 23.53 19.34 11.08
CA GLY A 20 24.16 20.09 10.01
C GLY A 20 23.17 20.47 8.89
N TRP A 21 23.16 19.70 7.79
CA TRP A 21 22.33 19.95 6.61
C TRP A 21 21.48 18.74 6.25
N GLY A 22 20.35 18.99 5.59
CA GLY A 22 19.45 17.94 5.08
C GLY A 22 18.09 17.91 5.78
N PRO A 23 17.27 16.87 5.53
CA PRO A 23 15.89 16.83 5.99
C PRO A 23 15.76 16.79 7.51
N THR A 24 16.74 16.20 8.21
CA THR A 24 16.76 16.17 9.68
C THR A 24 16.97 17.55 10.27
N ALA A 25 17.89 18.35 9.69
CA ALA A 25 18.12 19.73 10.13
C ALA A 25 16.89 20.62 9.86
N VAL A 26 16.16 20.38 8.77
CA VAL A 26 14.88 21.07 8.50
C VAL A 26 13.82 20.68 9.55
N ALA A 27 13.73 19.39 9.88
CA ALA A 27 12.80 18.92 10.90
C ALA A 27 13.14 19.48 12.30
N GLU A 28 14.44 19.56 12.62
CA GLU A 28 14.97 20.14 13.86
C GLU A 28 14.59 21.61 13.96
N TRP A 29 14.93 22.39 12.92
CA TRP A 29 14.59 23.80 12.82
C TRP A 29 13.09 24.02 12.98
N LEU A 30 12.27 23.28 12.24
CA LEU A 30 10.82 23.44 12.27
C LEU A 30 10.23 23.10 13.65
N LEU A 31 10.62 21.97 14.22
CA LEU A 31 10.09 21.51 15.50
C LEU A 31 10.48 22.47 16.63
N GLU A 32 11.74 22.89 16.67
CA GLU A 32 12.24 23.83 17.67
C GLU A 32 11.55 25.19 17.58
N HIS A 33 11.38 25.75 16.36
CA HIS A 33 10.71 27.03 16.19
C HIS A 33 9.24 26.96 16.59
N ILE A 34 8.55 25.87 16.25
CA ILE A 34 7.16 25.66 16.67
C ILE A 34 7.09 25.57 18.19
N HIS A 35 7.95 24.79 18.83
CA HIS A 35 7.95 24.61 20.27
C HIS A 35 8.24 25.92 21.02
N VAL A 36 9.34 26.60 20.65
CA VAL A 36 9.79 27.84 21.32
C VAL A 36 8.81 29.00 21.10
N TRP A 37 8.24 29.16 19.90
CA TRP A 37 7.31 30.28 19.64
C TRP A 37 5.92 30.04 20.20
N SER A 38 5.45 28.79 20.23
CA SER A 38 4.11 28.47 20.73
C SER A 38 4.06 28.21 22.23
N GLY A 39 5.21 27.88 22.86
CA GLY A 39 5.28 27.47 24.26
C GLY A 39 4.51 26.16 24.54
N MET A 40 4.16 25.39 23.51
CA MET A 40 3.38 24.16 23.65
C MET A 40 4.25 22.99 24.07
N PRO A 41 3.71 21.96 24.75
CA PRO A 41 4.44 20.74 25.05
C PRO A 41 5.04 20.08 23.80
N TRP A 42 6.15 19.36 23.96
CA TRP A 42 6.87 18.73 22.85
C TRP A 42 5.99 17.79 22.01
N GLY A 43 5.07 17.03 22.62
CA GLY A 43 4.13 16.19 21.89
C GLY A 43 3.19 16.98 20.98
N LEU A 44 2.67 18.11 21.45
CA LEU A 44 1.79 18.98 20.64
C LEU A 44 2.58 19.69 19.54
N SER A 45 3.83 20.07 19.82
CA SER A 45 4.76 20.64 18.85
C SER A 45 5.05 19.66 17.70
N ILE A 46 5.19 18.37 17.99
CA ILE A 46 5.33 17.30 16.98
C ILE A 46 4.09 17.25 16.06
N LEU A 47 2.88 17.32 16.63
CA LEU A 47 1.64 17.32 15.85
C LEU A 47 1.55 18.55 14.94
N ALA A 48 1.88 19.73 15.48
CA ALA A 48 1.90 20.99 14.74
C ALA A 48 2.96 20.99 13.62
N ALA A 49 4.15 20.42 13.88
CA ALA A 49 5.19 20.26 12.86
C ALA A 49 4.72 19.33 11.73
N ALA A 50 4.10 18.20 12.06
CA ALA A 50 3.53 17.28 11.08
C ALA A 50 2.44 17.96 10.23
N PHE A 51 1.56 18.75 10.85
CA PHE A 51 0.56 19.55 10.15
C PHE A 51 1.19 20.57 9.21
N THR A 52 2.21 21.30 9.67
CA THR A 52 2.90 22.33 8.87
C THR A 52 3.58 21.73 7.64
N VAL A 53 4.29 20.61 7.79
CA VAL A 53 4.87 19.87 6.66
C VAL A 53 3.79 19.46 5.67
N ARG A 54 2.62 19.04 6.17
CA ARG A 54 1.50 18.61 5.35
C ARG A 54 0.93 19.75 4.51
N VAL A 55 0.73 20.92 5.12
CA VAL A 55 0.28 22.12 4.44
C VAL A 55 1.30 22.55 3.37
N GLY A 56 2.60 22.54 3.70
CA GLY A 56 3.66 22.84 2.71
C GLY A 56 3.67 21.88 1.52
N CYS A 57 3.39 20.59 1.76
CA CYS A 57 3.32 19.59 0.69
C CYS A 57 1.97 19.57 -0.06
N PHE A 58 0.95 20.31 0.42
CA PHE A 58 -0.43 20.21 -0.08
C PHE A 58 -0.52 20.44 -1.59
N TYR A 59 0.21 21.43 -2.12
CA TYR A 59 0.23 21.74 -3.54
C TYR A 59 0.67 20.56 -4.41
N PHE A 60 1.73 19.85 -4.02
CA PHE A 60 2.22 18.67 -4.75
C PHE A 60 1.18 17.55 -4.76
N TYR A 61 0.46 17.39 -3.66
CA TYR A 61 -0.59 16.39 -3.56
C TYR A 61 -1.83 16.74 -4.38
N VAL A 62 -2.19 18.03 -4.49
CA VAL A 62 -3.25 18.49 -5.40
C VAL A 62 -2.90 18.15 -6.85
N GLN A 63 -1.67 18.42 -7.28
CA GLN A 63 -1.20 18.03 -8.62
C GLN A 63 -1.24 16.52 -8.85
N GLY A 64 -0.83 15.74 -7.84
CA GLY A 64 -0.86 14.28 -7.89
C GLY A 64 -2.29 13.74 -7.98
N ALA A 65 -3.23 14.33 -7.25
CA ALA A 65 -4.64 13.95 -7.25
C ALA A 65 -5.34 14.28 -8.58
N ASP A 66 -5.02 15.42 -9.21
CA ASP A 66 -5.52 15.76 -10.55
C ASP A 66 -4.96 14.82 -11.63
N THR A 67 -3.64 14.65 -11.64
CA THR A 67 -2.95 13.74 -12.57
C THR A 67 -3.52 12.33 -12.50
N THR A 68 -3.76 11.83 -11.29
CA THR A 68 -4.33 10.49 -11.10
C THR A 68 -5.77 10.39 -11.58
N ALA A 69 -6.58 11.44 -11.42
CA ALA A 69 -7.93 11.46 -11.99
C ALA A 69 -7.91 11.43 -13.52
N LYS A 70 -7.01 12.17 -14.17
CA LYS A 70 -6.79 12.10 -15.62
C LYS A 70 -6.33 10.71 -16.07
N MET A 71 -5.42 10.09 -15.33
CA MET A 71 -5.00 8.70 -15.58
C MET A 71 -6.16 7.71 -15.47
N ARG A 72 -7.07 7.91 -14.52
CA ARG A 72 -8.27 7.06 -14.38
C ARG A 72 -9.20 7.19 -15.59
N ALA A 73 -9.34 8.38 -16.17
CA ALA A 73 -10.12 8.59 -17.39
C ALA A 73 -9.48 7.93 -18.62
N LEU A 74 -8.14 7.81 -18.64
CA LEU A 74 -7.38 7.17 -19.72
C LEU A 74 -7.28 5.64 -19.62
N LYS A 75 -7.74 5.04 -18.51
CA LYS A 75 -7.74 3.58 -18.31
C LYS A 75 -8.24 2.76 -19.51
N PRO A 76 -9.40 3.06 -20.14
CA PRO A 76 -9.88 2.24 -21.27
C PRO A 76 -8.92 2.19 -22.46
N ILE A 77 -8.07 3.21 -22.63
CA ILE A 77 -7.07 3.27 -23.71
C ILE A 77 -5.77 2.59 -23.27
N ILE A 78 -5.36 2.77 -22.01
CA ILE A 78 -4.09 2.28 -21.48
C ILE A 78 -4.16 0.79 -21.08
N ASP A 79 -5.29 0.30 -20.57
CA ASP A 79 -5.47 -1.09 -20.14
C ASP A 79 -5.21 -2.13 -21.24
N PRO A 80 -5.68 -1.98 -22.49
CA PRO A 80 -5.34 -2.92 -23.57
C PRO A 80 -3.85 -2.88 -23.95
N LEU A 81 -3.21 -1.71 -23.91
CA LEU A 81 -1.76 -1.58 -24.12
C LEU A 81 -0.97 -2.30 -23.01
N ASN A 82 -1.40 -2.15 -21.76
CA ASN A 82 -0.82 -2.86 -20.63
C ASN A 82 -1.01 -4.38 -20.73
N ALA A 83 -2.16 -4.85 -21.24
CA ALA A 83 -2.42 -6.26 -21.46
C ALA A 83 -1.46 -6.84 -22.53
N ARG A 84 -1.32 -6.15 -23.67
CA ARG A 84 -0.37 -6.53 -24.74
C ARG A 84 1.08 -6.50 -24.26
N MET A 85 1.46 -5.50 -23.47
CA MET A 85 2.78 -5.41 -22.84
C MET A 85 3.05 -6.61 -21.93
N LYS A 86 2.07 -7.03 -21.12
CA LYS A 86 2.21 -8.22 -20.26
C LYS A 86 2.32 -9.51 -21.06
N MET A 87 1.56 -9.64 -22.16
CA MET A 87 1.66 -10.80 -23.05
C MET A 87 3.04 -10.89 -23.71
N ALA A 88 3.57 -9.78 -24.23
CA ALA A 88 4.92 -9.71 -24.81
C ALA A 88 6.00 -10.05 -23.77
N LEU A 89 5.86 -9.55 -22.54
CA LEU A 89 6.78 -9.85 -21.44
C LEU A 89 6.79 -11.36 -21.10
N ASN A 90 5.61 -11.98 -21.03
CA ASN A 90 5.47 -13.40 -20.76
C ASN A 90 6.00 -14.27 -21.92
N ALA A 91 5.92 -13.77 -23.15
CA ALA A 91 6.49 -14.41 -24.34
C ALA A 91 8.01 -14.22 -24.47
N GLY A 92 8.65 -13.44 -23.59
CA GLY A 92 10.08 -13.12 -23.66
C GLY A 92 10.45 -12.09 -24.74
N ASP A 93 9.47 -11.48 -25.40
CA ASP A 93 9.68 -10.44 -26.41
C ASP A 93 9.96 -9.08 -25.74
N LYS A 94 11.26 -8.80 -25.60
CA LYS A 94 11.74 -7.54 -25.04
C LYS A 94 11.42 -6.35 -25.93
N GLU A 95 11.43 -6.53 -27.25
CA GLU A 95 11.22 -5.43 -28.20
C GLU A 95 9.74 -5.02 -28.21
N GLY A 96 8.82 -5.98 -28.30
CA GLY A 96 7.39 -5.75 -28.16
C GLY A 96 7.03 -5.10 -26.82
N THR A 97 7.62 -5.57 -25.72
CA THR A 97 7.43 -4.96 -24.38
C THR A 97 7.83 -3.48 -24.36
N MET A 98 8.99 -3.15 -24.95
CA MET A 98 9.46 -1.76 -25.01
C MET A 98 8.62 -0.89 -25.95
N ARG A 99 8.12 -1.45 -27.06
CA ARG A 99 7.20 -0.78 -27.98
C ARG A 99 5.90 -0.38 -27.28
N TYR A 100 5.22 -1.33 -26.62
CA TYR A 100 3.97 -1.05 -25.90
C TYR A 100 4.17 -0.10 -24.70
N ARG A 101 5.34 -0.15 -24.05
CA ARG A 101 5.72 0.83 -23.02
C ARG A 101 5.85 2.24 -23.61
N ARG A 102 6.53 2.40 -24.75
CA ARG A 102 6.67 3.70 -25.43
C ARG A 102 5.34 4.24 -25.91
N GLU A 103 4.46 3.38 -26.43
CA GLU A 103 3.12 3.76 -26.87
C GLU A 103 2.27 4.27 -25.70
N SER A 104 2.25 3.54 -24.57
CA SER A 104 1.61 3.99 -23.34
C SER A 104 2.15 5.34 -22.86
N GLN A 105 3.47 5.55 -22.93
CA GLN A 105 4.11 6.82 -22.57
C GLN A 105 3.73 7.95 -23.53
N LYS A 106 3.60 7.66 -24.83
CA LYS A 106 3.18 8.63 -25.85
C LYS A 106 1.76 9.12 -25.58
N VAL A 107 0.83 8.22 -25.26
CA VAL A 107 -0.55 8.60 -24.88
C VAL A 107 -0.58 9.57 -23.70
N TYR A 108 0.23 9.31 -22.65
CA TYR A 108 0.32 10.25 -21.53
C TYR A 108 0.92 11.60 -21.94
N LYS A 109 1.94 11.61 -22.79
CA LYS A 109 2.60 12.82 -23.27
C LYS A 109 1.68 13.67 -24.13
N ASP A 110 0.90 13.04 -25.02
CA ASP A 110 -0.05 13.70 -25.92
C ASP A 110 -1.19 14.38 -25.13
N MET A 111 -1.57 13.79 -23.99
CA MET A 111 -2.53 14.38 -23.05
C MET A 111 -1.90 15.37 -22.06
N GLY A 112 -0.59 15.68 -22.19
CA GLY A 112 0.13 16.60 -21.31
C GLY A 112 0.33 16.09 -19.88
N ILE A 113 0.15 14.79 -19.63
CA ILE A 113 0.22 14.19 -18.30
C ILE A 113 1.64 13.71 -18.03
N ARG A 114 2.20 14.05 -16.86
CA ARG A 114 3.48 13.52 -16.39
C ARG A 114 3.26 12.65 -15.13
N PRO A 115 2.87 11.36 -15.27
CA PRO A 115 2.49 10.52 -14.15
C PRO A 115 3.55 10.44 -13.05
N ILE A 116 4.81 10.20 -13.44
CA ILE A 116 5.90 10.02 -12.48
C ILE A 116 6.15 11.30 -11.67
N ARG A 117 6.19 12.45 -12.35
CA ARG A 117 6.50 13.73 -11.71
C ARG A 117 5.42 14.10 -10.69
N HIS A 118 4.15 14.11 -11.09
CA HIS A 118 3.09 14.68 -10.26
C HIS A 118 2.58 13.71 -9.20
N VAL A 119 2.53 12.40 -9.49
CA VAL A 119 2.01 11.41 -8.53
C VAL A 119 3.03 11.10 -7.43
N PHE A 120 4.33 11.10 -7.74
CA PHE A 120 5.38 10.72 -6.77
C PHE A 120 6.04 11.91 -6.08
N ALA A 121 5.95 13.14 -6.59
CA ALA A 121 6.59 14.30 -5.94
C ALA A 121 6.14 14.48 -4.48
N GLY A 122 4.83 14.44 -4.22
CA GLY A 122 4.30 14.57 -2.86
C GLY A 122 4.81 13.48 -1.90
N PRO A 123 4.58 12.18 -2.21
CA PRO A 123 5.08 11.09 -1.38
C PRO A 123 6.60 11.06 -1.18
N VAL A 124 7.39 11.40 -2.21
CA VAL A 124 8.86 11.44 -2.09
C VAL A 124 9.29 12.57 -1.16
N LEU A 125 8.75 13.78 -1.34
CA LEU A 125 9.07 14.92 -0.47
C LEU A 125 8.66 14.65 0.98
N GLN A 126 7.44 14.13 1.19
CA GLN A 126 6.94 13.74 2.50
C GLN A 126 7.79 12.63 3.12
N GLY A 127 8.27 11.67 2.33
CA GLY A 127 9.15 10.60 2.80
C GLY A 127 10.51 11.11 3.27
N LEU A 128 11.11 12.07 2.55
CA LEU A 128 12.37 12.70 2.95
C LEU A 128 12.22 13.49 4.26
N LEU A 129 11.18 14.33 4.34
CA LEU A 129 10.89 15.11 5.56
C LEU A 129 10.51 14.21 6.73
N GLY A 130 9.73 13.15 6.48
CA GLY A 130 9.34 12.15 7.46
C GLY A 130 10.54 11.34 7.97
N PHE A 131 11.52 11.03 7.12
CA PHE A 131 12.77 10.41 7.54
C PHE A 131 13.59 11.35 8.45
N GLY A 132 13.63 12.64 8.12
CA GLY A 132 14.22 13.66 8.99
C GLY A 132 13.56 13.72 10.36
N ALA A 133 12.23 13.79 10.39
CA ALA A 133 11.45 13.77 11.63
C ALA A 133 11.68 12.47 12.43
N PHE A 134 11.71 11.31 11.77
CA PHE A 134 12.02 10.03 12.42
C PHE A 134 13.39 10.04 13.10
N ARG A 135 14.43 10.47 12.37
CA ARG A 135 15.80 10.52 12.90
C ARG A 135 15.92 11.51 14.07
N LEU A 136 15.25 12.66 13.96
CA LEU A 136 15.21 13.67 15.03
C LEU A 136 14.49 13.15 16.27
N SER A 137 13.24 12.66 16.13
CA SER A 137 12.44 12.15 17.24
C SER A 137 13.12 10.99 17.96
N ARG A 138 13.84 10.15 17.22
CA ARG A 138 14.65 9.09 17.82
C ARG A 138 15.87 9.63 18.56
N GLY A 139 16.61 10.58 17.98
CA GLY A 139 17.75 11.22 18.66
C GLY A 139 17.34 11.94 19.95
N MET A 140 16.20 12.62 19.94
CA MET A 140 15.63 13.28 21.13
C MET A 140 15.12 12.30 22.20
N ALA A 141 14.77 11.08 21.81
CA ALA A 141 14.42 10.02 22.75
C ALA A 141 15.66 9.34 23.34
N ASP A 142 16.71 9.17 22.53
CA ASP A 142 17.99 8.56 22.94
C ASP A 142 18.77 9.47 23.90
N ILE A 143 18.74 10.79 23.66
CA ILE A 143 19.22 11.82 24.59
C ILE A 143 17.96 12.43 25.22
N PRO A 144 17.37 11.81 26.27
CA PRO A 144 16.05 12.16 26.75
C PRO A 144 16.01 13.64 27.11
N VAL A 145 15.49 14.42 26.17
CA VAL A 145 15.34 15.86 26.32
C VAL A 145 14.44 16.04 27.56
N PRO A 146 14.77 16.92 28.51
CA PRO A 146 13.97 17.11 29.73
C PRO A 146 12.47 17.23 29.44
N GLY A 147 12.10 18.00 28.41
CA GLY A 147 10.71 18.17 28.00
C GLY A 147 10.05 16.96 27.31
N PHE A 148 10.79 15.90 26.96
CA PHE A 148 10.22 14.65 26.47
C PHE A 148 9.69 13.75 27.58
N LEU A 149 10.14 13.93 28.83
CA LEU A 149 9.70 13.10 29.96
C LEU A 149 8.25 13.38 30.35
N ASP A 150 7.85 14.65 30.29
CA ASP A 150 6.51 15.12 30.67
C ASP A 150 5.74 15.76 29.49
N GLY A 151 6.34 15.83 28.31
CA GLY A 151 5.77 16.51 27.14
C GLY A 151 4.66 15.75 26.41
N GLY A 152 4.24 14.60 26.94
CA GLY A 152 3.28 13.69 26.35
C GLY A 152 1.83 14.14 26.51
N MET A 153 0.90 13.27 26.13
CA MET A 153 -0.52 13.57 26.20
C MET A 153 -1.37 12.31 26.43
N LEU A 154 -2.51 12.51 27.08
CA LEU A 154 -3.50 11.48 27.40
C LEU A 154 -2.91 10.32 28.22
N TRP A 155 -2.57 9.20 27.59
CA TRP A 155 -2.10 7.96 28.25
C TRP A 155 -0.59 7.73 28.16
N PHE A 156 0.13 8.52 27.36
CA PHE A 156 1.58 8.45 27.23
C PHE A 156 2.17 9.80 27.65
N THR A 157 2.70 9.88 28.87
CA THR A 157 3.31 11.11 29.39
C THR A 157 4.76 11.28 28.93
N ASN A 158 5.49 10.16 28.87
CA ASN A 158 6.88 10.13 28.45
C ASN A 158 7.00 9.75 26.96
N LEU A 159 7.57 10.67 26.17
CA LEU A 159 7.79 10.51 24.73
C LEU A 159 9.03 9.69 24.38
N ALA A 160 9.98 9.56 25.30
CA ALA A 160 11.25 8.88 25.07
C ALA A 160 11.13 7.36 25.18
N ILE A 161 10.11 6.86 25.87
CA ILE A 161 9.82 5.42 26.00
C ILE A 161 8.75 4.96 24.99
N PRO A 162 8.69 3.66 24.64
CA PRO A 162 7.59 3.13 23.84
C PRO A 162 6.22 3.30 24.54
N ASP A 163 5.15 3.39 23.76
CA ASP A 163 3.78 3.49 24.30
C ASP A 163 3.44 2.30 25.23
N PRO A 164 3.12 2.55 26.51
CA PRO A 164 2.86 1.49 27.49
C PRO A 164 1.72 0.53 27.11
N ILE A 165 0.73 1.03 26.36
CA ILE A 165 -0.46 0.25 25.97
C ILE A 165 -0.49 -0.12 24.49
N TYR A 166 0.56 0.21 23.72
CA TYR A 166 0.67 -0.03 22.28
C TYR A 166 -0.53 0.48 21.45
N LEU A 167 -1.22 1.52 21.93
CA LEU A 167 -2.37 2.10 21.26
C LEU A 167 -1.93 2.97 20.07
N LEU A 168 -0.81 3.71 20.18
CA LEU A 168 -0.28 4.54 19.10
C LEU A 168 0.04 3.72 17.82
N PRO A 169 0.77 2.58 17.87
CA PRO A 169 0.98 1.72 16.71
C PRO A 169 -0.33 1.17 16.13
N LEU A 170 -1.28 0.79 16.98
CA LEU A 170 -2.57 0.24 16.56
C LEU A 170 -3.42 1.28 15.81
N LEU A 171 -3.51 2.50 16.36
CA LEU A 171 -4.21 3.62 15.74
C LEU A 171 -3.54 4.02 14.42
N THR A 172 -2.21 4.04 14.38
CA THR A 172 -1.44 4.33 13.17
C THR A 172 -1.76 3.30 12.08
N ALA A 173 -1.73 2.02 12.42
CA ALA A 173 -2.06 0.95 11.48
C ALA A 173 -3.52 1.03 11.00
N GLY A 174 -4.46 1.34 11.90
CA GLY A 174 -5.85 1.60 11.56
C GLY A 174 -6.00 2.77 10.58
N ALA A 175 -5.31 3.88 10.82
CA ALA A 175 -5.30 5.03 9.93
C ALA A 175 -4.71 4.68 8.55
N VAL A 176 -3.57 3.98 8.51
CA VAL A 176 -2.96 3.50 7.25
C VAL A 176 -3.89 2.55 6.50
N HIS A 177 -4.58 1.64 7.20
CA HIS A 177 -5.58 0.76 6.62
C HIS A 177 -6.73 1.56 5.98
N MET A 178 -7.22 2.58 6.69
CA MET A 178 -8.30 3.44 6.18
C MET A 178 -7.84 4.24 4.96
N VAL A 179 -6.62 4.80 4.97
CA VAL A 179 -6.01 5.46 3.80
C VAL A 179 -5.97 4.49 2.61
N ALA A 180 -5.49 3.26 2.83
CA ALA A 180 -5.42 2.24 1.79
C ALA A 180 -6.80 1.83 1.26
N ARG A 181 -7.80 1.71 2.14
CA ARG A 181 -9.20 1.40 1.78
C ARG A 181 -9.84 2.53 0.96
N VAL A 182 -9.52 3.77 1.29
CA VAL A 182 -9.93 4.97 0.54
C VAL A 182 -9.16 5.10 -0.79
N GLY A 183 -8.13 4.28 -1.02
CA GLY A 183 -7.38 4.23 -2.27
C GLY A 183 -6.17 5.17 -2.29
N GLY A 184 -5.69 5.58 -1.13
CA GLY A 184 -4.59 6.53 -0.96
C GLY A 184 -4.99 7.97 -1.26
N GLU A 185 -4.04 8.88 -1.07
CA GLU A 185 -4.22 10.33 -1.23
C GLU A 185 -4.36 10.73 -2.70
N THR A 186 -3.67 10.01 -3.58
CA THR A 186 -3.71 10.27 -5.03
C THR A 186 -4.76 9.43 -5.74
N GLY A 187 -5.20 8.30 -5.16
CA GLY A 187 -6.15 7.42 -5.82
C GLY A 187 -5.54 6.54 -6.91
N ALA A 188 -4.23 6.29 -6.88
CA ALA A 188 -3.54 5.59 -7.97
C ALA A 188 -4.15 4.20 -8.23
N PRO A 189 -4.33 3.81 -9.51
CA PRO A 189 -4.84 2.48 -9.82
C PRO A 189 -3.76 1.43 -9.53
N LEU A 190 -4.02 0.59 -8.54
CA LEU A 190 -3.14 -0.52 -8.16
C LEU A 190 -3.66 -1.84 -8.71
N GLN A 191 -2.73 -2.76 -8.99
CA GLN A 191 -3.10 -4.13 -9.35
C GLN A 191 -3.79 -4.84 -8.18
N PRO A 192 -4.66 -5.84 -8.40
CA PRO A 192 -5.40 -6.52 -7.33
C PRO A 192 -4.52 -7.06 -6.19
N ILE A 193 -3.37 -7.64 -6.54
CA ILE A 193 -2.38 -8.16 -5.57
C ILE A 193 -1.78 -7.00 -4.76
N GLN A 194 -1.34 -5.94 -5.44
CA GLN A 194 -0.77 -4.75 -4.80
C GLN A 194 -1.80 -4.07 -3.88
N LYS A 195 -3.08 -4.04 -4.28
CA LYS A 195 -4.16 -3.50 -3.45
C LYS A 195 -4.33 -4.31 -2.16
N LYS A 196 -4.38 -5.64 -2.23
CA LYS A 196 -4.47 -6.50 -1.03
C LYS A 196 -3.26 -6.31 -0.11
N LEU A 197 -2.05 -6.28 -0.69
CA LEU A 197 -0.82 -6.06 0.07
C LEU A 197 -0.81 -4.68 0.75
N MET A 198 -1.26 -3.62 0.06
CA MET A 198 -1.33 -2.28 0.64
C MET A 198 -2.43 -2.16 1.70
N MET A 199 -3.55 -2.88 1.56
CA MET A 199 -4.65 -2.84 2.52
C MET A 199 -4.36 -3.64 3.80
N TYR A 200 -3.69 -4.80 3.71
CA TYR A 200 -3.49 -5.68 4.87
C TYR A 200 -2.02 -5.84 5.26
N GLY A 201 -1.12 -5.94 4.28
CA GLY A 201 0.31 -6.10 4.54
C GLY A 201 0.95 -4.84 5.11
N LEU A 202 0.64 -3.66 4.55
CA LEU A 202 1.25 -2.41 5.01
C LEU A 202 0.87 -2.07 6.46
N PRO A 203 -0.40 -2.09 6.89
CA PRO A 203 -0.75 -1.89 8.31
C PRO A 203 -0.11 -2.91 9.25
N GLY A 204 -0.07 -4.20 8.86
CA GLY A 204 0.59 -5.23 9.65
C GLY A 204 2.08 -4.96 9.85
N LEU A 205 2.77 -4.57 8.77
CA LEU A 205 4.18 -4.17 8.83
C LEU A 205 4.37 -2.90 9.69
N THR A 206 3.45 -1.95 9.65
CA THR A 206 3.49 -0.74 10.50
C THR A 206 3.47 -1.10 11.97
N ILE A 207 2.61 -2.02 12.41
CA ILE A 207 2.57 -2.46 13.83
C ILE A 207 3.88 -3.15 14.18
N LEU A 208 4.30 -4.13 13.37
CA LEU A 208 5.53 -4.90 13.60
C LEU A 208 6.77 -4.03 13.62
N PHE A 209 6.81 -2.92 12.90
CA PHE A 209 7.93 -1.99 12.89
C PHE A 209 7.86 -0.95 14.02
N SER A 210 6.66 -0.52 14.41
CA SER A 210 6.50 0.64 15.28
C SER A 210 6.45 0.31 16.77
N TRP A 211 6.10 -0.92 17.15
CA TRP A 211 5.84 -1.28 18.56
C TRP A 211 7.02 -1.06 19.52
N TRP A 212 8.27 -1.21 19.09
CA TRP A 212 9.46 -0.97 19.93
C TRP A 212 9.98 0.48 19.88
N LEU A 213 9.41 1.33 19.01
CA LEU A 213 9.89 2.70 18.84
C LEU A 213 9.40 3.61 19.98
N PRO A 214 10.15 4.68 20.31
CA PRO A 214 9.70 5.70 21.26
C PRO A 214 8.35 6.31 20.89
N ALA A 215 7.54 6.69 21.89
CA ALA A 215 6.22 7.27 21.70
C ALA A 215 6.26 8.55 20.86
N ALA A 216 7.32 9.37 20.94
CA ALA A 216 7.52 10.52 20.02
C ALA A 216 7.46 10.09 18.55
N THR A 217 8.16 9.01 18.22
CA THR A 217 8.24 8.51 16.85
C THR A 217 6.90 7.93 16.42
N GLN A 218 6.25 7.17 17.29
CA GLN A 218 4.92 6.63 17.03
C GLN A 218 3.88 7.74 16.83
N LEU A 219 3.98 8.83 17.59
CA LEU A 219 3.13 10.00 17.46
C LEU A 219 3.30 10.69 16.10
N THR A 220 4.54 10.84 15.60
CA THR A 220 4.78 11.40 14.25
C THR A 220 4.10 10.56 13.16
N PHE A 221 4.14 9.22 13.28
CA PHE A 221 3.50 8.33 12.32
C PHE A 221 1.98 8.38 12.40
N LEU A 222 1.43 8.43 13.62
CA LEU A 222 0.00 8.58 13.83
C LEU A 222 -0.49 9.90 13.22
N ALA A 223 0.16 11.01 13.55
CA ALA A 223 -0.17 12.33 13.02
C ALA A 223 -0.13 12.35 11.49
N GLY A 224 0.95 11.84 10.89
CA GLY A 224 1.09 11.74 9.44
C GLY A 224 -0.02 10.90 8.80
N SER A 225 -0.36 9.76 9.40
CA SER A 225 -1.39 8.85 8.88
C SER A 225 -2.81 9.41 9.01
N VAL A 226 -3.11 10.10 10.11
CA VAL A 226 -4.40 10.79 10.30
C VAL A 226 -4.54 11.96 9.33
N LEU A 227 -3.51 12.79 9.19
CA LEU A 227 -3.50 13.89 8.23
C LEU A 227 -3.61 13.40 6.78
N SER A 228 -2.93 12.29 6.46
CA SER A 228 -3.07 11.58 5.19
C SER A 228 -4.51 11.15 4.93
N LEU A 229 -5.17 10.54 5.92
CA LEU A 229 -6.57 10.13 5.83
C LEU A 229 -7.49 11.33 5.59
N LEU A 230 -7.35 12.38 6.40
CA LEU A 230 -8.14 13.60 6.26
C LEU A 230 -7.99 14.20 4.85
N GLN A 231 -6.76 14.28 4.35
CA GLN A 231 -6.50 14.79 3.01
C GLN A 231 -7.08 13.89 1.91
N ALA A 232 -7.01 12.57 2.06
CA ALA A 232 -7.63 11.63 1.13
C ALA A 232 -9.16 11.77 1.10
N LEU A 233 -9.80 12.05 2.24
CA LEU A 233 -11.24 12.34 2.32
C LEU A 233 -11.57 13.68 1.66
N ILE A 234 -10.79 14.73 1.93
CA ILE A 234 -10.91 16.07 1.33
C ILE A 234 -10.88 16.00 -0.20
N PHE A 235 -9.91 15.28 -0.79
CA PHE A 235 -9.79 15.19 -2.25
C PHE A 235 -10.87 14.34 -2.94
N ARG A 236 -11.65 13.58 -2.19
CA ARG A 236 -12.79 12.82 -2.72
C ARG A 236 -14.06 13.64 -2.78
N GLN A 237 -14.16 14.72 -2.00
CA GLN A 237 -15.33 15.57 -1.99
C GLN A 237 -15.47 16.34 -3.30
N PRO A 238 -16.58 16.19 -4.05
CA PRO A 238 -16.75 16.85 -5.36
C PRO A 238 -16.66 18.39 -5.28
N ARG A 239 -17.17 18.98 -4.20
CA ARG A 239 -17.13 20.44 -3.96
C ARG A 239 -15.69 20.97 -3.91
N ILE A 240 -14.81 20.26 -3.20
CA ILE A 240 -13.40 20.66 -3.06
C ILE A 240 -12.66 20.46 -4.37
N ARG A 241 -12.98 19.40 -5.11
CA ARG A 241 -12.43 19.20 -6.46
C ARG A 241 -12.83 20.30 -7.43
N GLN A 242 -14.08 20.76 -7.38
CA GLN A 242 -14.55 21.89 -8.18
C GLN A 242 -13.85 23.19 -7.78
N ALA A 243 -13.75 23.48 -6.47
CA ALA A 243 -13.04 24.66 -5.97
C ALA A 243 -11.56 24.69 -6.39
N LEU A 244 -10.91 23.53 -6.45
CA LEU A 244 -9.51 23.38 -6.85
C LEU A 244 -9.32 23.14 -8.36
N ASN A 245 -10.38 23.26 -9.18
CA ASN A 245 -10.36 23.00 -10.63
C ASN A 245 -9.76 21.63 -11.02
N LEU A 246 -10.00 20.60 -10.21
CA LEU A 246 -9.48 19.25 -10.42
C LEU A 246 -10.40 18.44 -11.32
N THR A 247 -9.81 17.56 -12.14
CA THR A 247 -10.55 16.62 -12.99
C THR A 247 -11.57 15.82 -12.18
N PRO A 248 -12.84 15.68 -12.59
CA PRO A 248 -13.82 14.92 -11.85
C PRO A 248 -13.39 13.45 -11.72
N LEU A 249 -13.75 12.81 -10.61
CA LEU A 249 -13.46 11.39 -10.43
C LEU A 249 -14.23 10.58 -11.47
N TYR A 250 -13.51 9.89 -12.35
CA TYR A 250 -14.08 9.00 -13.35
C TYR A 250 -14.95 7.93 -12.67
N LYS A 251 -16.26 7.96 -12.94
CA LYS A 251 -17.19 6.89 -12.63
C LYS A 251 -17.29 6.02 -13.89
N PRO A 252 -16.93 4.73 -13.85
CA PRO A 252 -17.11 3.88 -15.02
C PRO A 252 -18.59 3.91 -15.43
N PRO A 253 -18.91 3.96 -16.74
CA PRO A 253 -20.29 3.86 -17.19
C PRO A 253 -20.86 2.55 -16.66
N VAL A 254 -22.03 2.63 -16.02
CA VAL A 254 -22.78 1.43 -15.63
C VAL A 254 -23.22 0.78 -16.94
N ILE A 255 -22.51 -0.26 -17.36
CA ILE A 255 -23.00 -1.15 -18.42
C ILE A 255 -24.21 -1.84 -17.81
N ARG A 256 -25.40 -1.27 -18.03
CA ARG A 256 -26.63 -2.00 -17.78
C ARG A 256 -26.58 -3.17 -18.77
N PRO A 257 -26.68 -4.43 -18.33
CA PRO A 257 -26.86 -5.52 -19.28
C PRO A 257 -28.04 -5.12 -20.18
N PRO A 258 -27.96 -5.35 -21.51
CA PRO A 258 -29.07 -5.02 -22.38
C PRO A 258 -30.31 -5.67 -21.77
N THR A 259 -31.29 -4.86 -21.38
CA THR A 259 -32.61 -5.37 -21.09
C THR A 259 -33.03 -6.03 -22.38
N ILE A 260 -32.93 -7.35 -22.43
CA ILE A 260 -33.66 -8.12 -23.41
C ILE A 260 -35.10 -7.75 -23.08
N GLU A 261 -35.66 -6.79 -23.83
CA GLU A 261 -37.09 -6.63 -23.89
C GLU A 261 -37.59 -7.99 -24.34
N THR A 262 -37.95 -8.83 -23.38
CA THR A 262 -38.80 -9.97 -23.65
C THR A 262 -40.08 -9.36 -24.19
N ARG A 263 -40.17 -9.22 -25.52
CA ARG A 263 -41.40 -8.93 -26.27
C ARG A 263 -42.51 -9.96 -25.99
N PHE A 264 -42.23 -10.95 -25.16
CA PHE A 264 -43.12 -11.96 -24.62
C PHE A 264 -43.42 -11.77 -23.12
N ALA A 265 -43.26 -10.57 -22.57
CA ALA A 265 -43.92 -10.22 -21.32
C ALA A 265 -45.44 -10.24 -21.59
N VAL A 266 -46.05 -11.41 -21.42
CA VAL A 266 -47.50 -11.58 -21.35
C VAL A 266 -47.98 -10.59 -20.29
N ARG A 267 -48.59 -9.50 -20.74
CA ARG A 267 -49.28 -8.56 -19.87
C ARG A 267 -50.29 -9.39 -19.07
N PRO A 268 -50.22 -9.43 -17.73
CA PRO A 268 -51.24 -10.12 -16.97
C PRO A 268 -52.58 -9.44 -17.29
N GLN A 269 -53.45 -10.15 -18.00
CA GLN A 269 -54.83 -9.71 -18.16
C GLN A 269 -55.44 -9.69 -16.76
N GLN A 270 -55.93 -8.52 -16.34
CA GLN A 270 -56.73 -8.41 -15.13
C GLN A 270 -57.91 -9.38 -15.26
N PRO A 271 -58.13 -10.28 -14.28
CA PRO A 271 -59.26 -11.18 -14.33
C PRO A 271 -60.55 -10.38 -14.17
N THR A 272 -61.38 -10.37 -15.21
CA THR A 272 -62.80 -10.01 -15.11
C THR A 272 -63.46 -10.85 -14.02
N ALA A 273 -64.17 -10.17 -13.12
CA ALA A 273 -64.91 -10.74 -12.02
C ALA A 273 -65.86 -11.84 -12.50
N GLY A 274 -65.81 -13.03 -11.90
CA GLY A 274 -66.93 -13.98 -12.00
C GLY A 274 -66.63 -15.49 -12.00
N ARG A 275 -65.38 -15.96 -12.08
CA ARG A 275 -65.12 -17.43 -12.00
C ARG A 275 -63.93 -17.75 -11.10
N LYS A 276 -64.20 -18.47 -10.00
CA LYS A 276 -63.16 -19.07 -9.14
C LYS A 276 -62.45 -20.16 -9.95
N PRO A 277 -61.11 -20.13 -10.11
CA PRO A 277 -60.40 -21.23 -10.73
C PRO A 277 -60.43 -22.44 -9.80
N VAL A 278 -60.99 -23.55 -10.29
CA VAL A 278 -60.88 -24.87 -9.66
C VAL A 278 -59.43 -25.33 -9.84
N TYR A 279 -58.74 -25.57 -8.73
CA TYR A 279 -57.40 -26.14 -8.76
C TYR A 279 -57.49 -27.62 -9.14
N GLN A 280 -56.95 -27.97 -10.31
CA GLN A 280 -56.81 -29.35 -10.76
C GLN A 280 -55.32 -29.69 -10.71
N ALA A 281 -54.94 -30.54 -9.75
CA ALA A 281 -53.55 -30.95 -9.59
C ALA A 281 -53.10 -31.79 -10.81
N PRO A 282 -51.85 -31.62 -11.29
CA PRO A 282 -51.32 -32.47 -12.35
C PRO A 282 -51.21 -33.91 -11.85
N SER A 283 -51.84 -34.85 -12.57
CA SER A 283 -51.73 -36.28 -12.32
C SER A 283 -50.32 -36.76 -12.67
N SER A 284 -49.50 -37.02 -11.65
CA SER A 284 -48.26 -37.78 -11.82
C SER A 284 -48.61 -39.26 -11.90
N SER A 285 -48.61 -39.83 -13.10
CA SER A 285 -48.49 -41.27 -13.27
C SER A 285 -47.05 -41.72 -12.96
N ILE A 286 -46.95 -42.85 -12.25
CA ILE A 286 -45.78 -43.70 -11.93
C ILE A 286 -45.28 -43.55 -10.48
N GLY A 287 -45.58 -44.59 -9.69
CA GLY A 287 -44.87 -44.94 -8.46
C GLY A 287 -45.79 -45.24 -7.27
N THR A 288 -46.13 -46.51 -7.07
CA THR A 288 -46.83 -47.07 -5.89
C THR A 288 -46.23 -46.56 -4.58
N ALA A 289 -47.08 -46.21 -3.60
CA ALA A 289 -46.68 -45.78 -2.27
C ALA A 289 -45.89 -46.88 -1.52
N PRO A 290 -44.80 -46.56 -0.79
CA PRO A 290 -44.13 -47.54 0.05
C PRO A 290 -44.90 -47.78 1.35
N ASP A 291 -44.91 -49.06 1.75
CA ASP A 291 -45.53 -49.65 2.93
C ASP A 291 -45.02 -49.02 4.26
N PRO A 292 -45.87 -48.72 5.28
CA PRO A 292 -45.47 -47.99 6.49
C PRO A 292 -44.57 -48.73 7.50
N LEU A 293 -44.02 -49.90 7.18
CA LEU A 293 -43.34 -50.78 8.17
C LEU A 293 -41.93 -51.26 7.76
N ALA A 294 -41.21 -50.57 6.88
CA ALA A 294 -39.82 -50.92 6.56
C ALA A 294 -38.80 -50.38 7.61
N PRO A 295 -37.80 -51.17 8.04
CA PRO A 295 -36.78 -50.75 9.01
C PRO A 295 -35.80 -49.70 8.43
N PRO A 296 -35.14 -48.88 9.27
CA PRO A 296 -34.47 -47.67 8.83
C PRO A 296 -33.26 -47.97 7.94
N GLN A 297 -33.30 -47.46 6.71
CA GLN A 297 -32.14 -47.43 5.80
C GLN A 297 -31.13 -46.36 6.25
N GLN A 298 -29.86 -46.74 6.22
CA GLN A 298 -28.70 -45.96 6.66
C GLN A 298 -28.57 -44.65 5.87
N LYS A 299 -28.24 -43.56 6.58
CA LYS A 299 -27.93 -42.25 6.00
C LYS A 299 -26.77 -42.37 5.01
N GLU A 300 -27.07 -42.30 3.71
CA GLU A 300 -26.07 -42.06 2.67
C GLU A 300 -25.50 -40.65 2.82
N ALA A 301 -24.16 -40.57 2.79
CA ALA A 301 -23.38 -39.38 3.04
C ALA A 301 -23.67 -38.24 2.04
N GLU A 302 -23.80 -37.02 2.57
CA GLU A 302 -23.91 -35.80 1.77
C GLU A 302 -22.78 -35.69 0.75
N LYS A 303 -23.15 -35.55 -0.53
CA LYS A 303 -22.19 -35.26 -1.61
C LYS A 303 -21.55 -33.89 -1.36
N PRO A 304 -20.21 -33.75 -1.43
CA PRO A 304 -19.55 -32.49 -1.12
C PRO A 304 -19.93 -31.43 -2.17
N GLY A 305 -20.40 -30.28 -1.67
CA GLY A 305 -20.76 -29.13 -2.47
C GLY A 305 -19.61 -28.61 -3.33
N PHE A 306 -19.95 -27.84 -4.36
CA PHE A 306 -18.99 -27.26 -5.32
C PHE A 306 -17.82 -26.50 -4.65
N ALA A 307 -18.07 -25.86 -3.51
CA ALA A 307 -17.04 -25.18 -2.72
C ALA A 307 -15.98 -26.13 -2.15
N THR A 308 -16.35 -27.33 -1.73
CA THR A 308 -15.41 -28.33 -1.22
C THR A 308 -14.55 -28.86 -2.36
N LYS A 309 -15.10 -29.11 -3.55
CA LYS A 309 -14.32 -29.52 -4.73
C LYS A 309 -13.29 -28.45 -5.15
N LEU A 310 -13.67 -27.18 -5.11
CA LEU A 310 -12.77 -26.05 -5.41
C LEU A 310 -11.64 -25.93 -4.37
N PHE A 311 -11.94 -26.15 -3.10
CA PHE A 311 -10.92 -26.13 -2.04
C PHE A 311 -9.96 -27.31 -2.13
N THR A 312 -10.45 -28.51 -2.43
CA THR A 312 -9.59 -29.70 -2.58
C THR A 312 -8.68 -29.57 -3.79
N GLN A 313 -9.22 -29.09 -4.92
CA GLN A 313 -8.44 -28.87 -6.15
C GLN A 313 -7.39 -27.75 -6.00
N ALA A 314 -7.72 -26.69 -5.25
CA ALA A 314 -6.75 -25.63 -4.93
C ALA A 314 -5.64 -26.12 -3.98
N ARG A 315 -5.97 -27.03 -3.05
CA ARG A 315 -5.00 -27.64 -2.12
C ARG A 315 -4.07 -28.62 -2.82
N GLU A 316 -4.58 -29.44 -3.74
CA GLU A 316 -3.75 -30.32 -4.59
C GLU A 316 -2.82 -29.52 -5.51
N ALA A 317 -3.34 -28.49 -6.19
CA ALA A 317 -2.53 -27.64 -7.06
C ALA A 317 -1.43 -26.86 -6.28
N ALA A 318 -1.72 -26.45 -5.05
CA ALA A 318 -0.72 -25.81 -4.18
C ALA A 318 0.31 -26.82 -3.64
N GLY A 319 -0.09 -28.07 -3.40
CA GLY A 319 0.78 -29.15 -2.92
C GLY A 319 1.87 -29.52 -3.94
N ASP A 320 1.53 -29.58 -5.22
CA ASP A 320 2.48 -29.95 -6.29
C ASP A 320 3.40 -28.80 -6.71
N MET A 321 2.96 -27.54 -6.60
CA MET A 321 3.75 -26.37 -7.03
C MET A 321 4.86 -25.97 -6.03
N PHE A 322 4.67 -26.22 -4.73
CA PHE A 322 5.65 -25.88 -3.70
C PHE A 322 6.98 -26.67 -3.79
N PRO A 323 7.00 -28.00 -3.93
CA PRO A 323 8.24 -28.76 -4.03
C PRO A 323 9.00 -28.46 -5.32
N ASP A 324 8.30 -28.28 -6.45
CA ASP A 324 8.92 -27.91 -7.73
C ASP A 324 9.54 -26.51 -7.71
N ALA A 325 8.90 -25.55 -7.04
CA ALA A 325 9.44 -24.21 -6.85
C ALA A 325 10.70 -24.23 -5.97
N LEU A 326 10.71 -25.03 -4.90
CA LEU A 326 11.87 -25.21 -4.04
C LEU A 326 13.05 -25.85 -4.79
N VAL A 327 12.80 -26.88 -5.61
CA VAL A 327 13.83 -27.54 -6.44
C VAL A 327 14.41 -26.59 -7.49
N ARG A 328 13.58 -25.78 -8.15
CA ARG A 328 14.08 -24.78 -9.11
C ARG A 328 14.90 -23.68 -8.43
N MET A 329 14.54 -23.32 -7.19
CA MET A 329 15.25 -22.31 -6.41
C MET A 329 16.62 -22.83 -5.94
N THR A 330 16.70 -24.08 -5.48
CA THR A 330 17.97 -24.71 -5.09
C THR A 330 18.90 -24.89 -6.29
N GLN A 331 18.40 -25.37 -7.43
CA GLN A 331 19.20 -25.48 -8.66
C GLN A 331 19.72 -24.12 -9.17
N SER A 332 18.91 -23.06 -9.05
CA SER A 332 19.33 -21.70 -9.38
C SER A 332 20.44 -21.20 -8.46
N GLN A 333 20.34 -21.46 -7.16
CA GLN A 333 21.38 -21.09 -6.19
C GLN A 333 22.69 -21.85 -6.42
N GLU A 334 22.64 -23.15 -6.73
CA GLU A 334 23.84 -23.94 -7.04
C GLU A 334 24.53 -23.45 -8.31
N LYS A 335 23.76 -23.08 -9.34
CA LYS A 335 24.30 -22.52 -10.59
C LYS A 335 25.00 -21.18 -10.33
N GLN A 336 24.41 -20.32 -9.51
CA GLN A 336 25.04 -19.05 -9.10
C GLN A 336 26.31 -19.28 -8.28
N ARG A 337 26.31 -20.27 -7.36
CA ARG A 337 27.48 -20.63 -6.56
C ARG A 337 28.63 -21.15 -7.42
N ARG A 338 28.35 -22.01 -8.40
CA ARG A 338 29.34 -22.49 -9.38
C ARG A 338 29.92 -21.37 -10.21
N GLN A 339 29.11 -20.40 -10.65
CA GLN A 339 29.61 -19.24 -11.39
C GLN A 339 30.50 -18.34 -10.53
N ARG A 340 30.18 -18.13 -9.25
CA ARG A 340 31.02 -17.37 -8.31
C ARG A 340 32.36 -18.06 -8.06
N LEU A 341 32.35 -19.38 -7.88
CA LEU A 341 33.57 -20.17 -7.69
C LEU A 341 34.46 -20.14 -8.94
N LYS A 342 33.89 -20.26 -10.15
CA LYS A 342 34.66 -20.12 -11.39
C LYS A 342 35.32 -18.75 -11.51
N LYS A 343 34.57 -17.67 -11.25
CA LYS A 343 35.13 -16.32 -11.25
C LYS A 343 36.25 -16.13 -10.23
N GLN A 344 36.11 -16.72 -9.03
CA GLN A 344 37.16 -16.67 -8.01
C GLN A 344 38.40 -17.46 -8.43
N ALA A 345 38.24 -18.64 -9.05
CA ALA A 345 39.35 -19.43 -9.57
C ALA A 345 40.09 -18.68 -10.68
N GLU A 346 39.38 -18.09 -11.63
CA GLU A 346 39.95 -17.26 -12.71
C GLU A 346 40.73 -16.05 -12.14
N LEU A 347 40.18 -15.37 -11.13
CA LEU A 347 40.86 -14.27 -10.43
C LEU A 347 42.13 -14.73 -9.71
N TYR A 348 42.10 -15.92 -9.12
CA TYR A 348 43.27 -16.49 -8.44
C TYR A 348 44.37 -16.87 -9.44
N GLU A 349 44.01 -17.51 -10.56
CA GLU A 349 44.94 -17.84 -11.64
C GLU A 349 45.58 -16.59 -12.26
N ALA A 350 44.79 -15.54 -12.48
CA ALA A 350 45.29 -14.26 -12.97
C ALA A 350 46.30 -13.60 -12.00
N ARG A 351 46.00 -13.63 -10.69
CA ARG A 351 46.93 -13.13 -9.65
C ARG A 351 48.23 -13.94 -9.62
N ARG A 352 48.13 -15.25 -9.74
CA ARG A 352 49.28 -16.15 -9.75
C ARG A 352 50.17 -15.92 -10.98
N GLN A 353 49.56 -15.72 -12.16
CA GLN A 353 50.30 -15.39 -13.38
C GLN A 353 51.00 -14.03 -13.25
N ALA A 354 50.32 -13.02 -12.70
CA ALA A 354 50.93 -11.71 -12.46
C ALA A 354 52.15 -11.80 -11.52
N GLN A 355 52.08 -12.61 -10.46
CA GLN A 355 53.22 -12.83 -9.55
C GLN A 355 54.40 -13.53 -10.26
N ILE A 356 54.13 -14.54 -11.09
CA ILE A 356 55.17 -15.23 -11.86
C ILE A 356 55.83 -14.28 -12.87
N ASP A 357 55.04 -13.43 -13.52
CA ASP A 357 55.56 -12.43 -14.47
C ASP A 357 56.38 -11.35 -13.77
N GLU A 358 55.97 -10.96 -12.56
CA GLU A 358 56.73 -10.03 -11.71
C GLU A 358 58.06 -10.65 -11.25
N GLU A 359 58.06 -11.90 -10.78
CA GLU A 359 59.29 -12.65 -10.45
C GLU A 359 60.23 -12.80 -11.65
N ARG A 360 59.70 -13.03 -12.86
CA ARG A 360 60.51 -13.07 -14.09
C ARG A 360 61.12 -11.72 -14.44
N ARG A 361 60.43 -10.61 -14.15
CA ARG A 361 60.98 -9.26 -14.34
C ARG A 361 62.13 -8.97 -13.38
N TYR A 362 62.07 -9.44 -12.14
CA TYR A 362 63.15 -9.29 -11.16
C TYR A 362 64.37 -10.19 -11.43
N ARG A 363 64.23 -11.25 -12.24
CA ARG A 363 65.33 -12.18 -12.60
C ARG A 363 66.07 -11.82 -13.89
N LYS A 364 65.62 -10.81 -14.63
CA LYS A 364 66.33 -10.22 -15.77
C LYS A 364 66.98 -8.93 -15.34
#